data_AF-A0A6L9ZNH2-F1
#
_entry.id   AF-A0A6L9ZNH2-F1
#
_cell.length_a   1.000
_cell.length_b   1.000
_cell.length_c   1.000
_cell.angle_alpha   90.00
_cell.angle_beta   90.00
_cell.angle_gamma   90.00
#
_symmetry.space_group_name_H-M   'P 1'
#
loop_
_entity.id
_entity.type
_entity.pdbx_description
1 polymer ?
#
loop_
_entity_poly.entity_id
_entity_poly.type
_entity_poly.pdbx_seq_one_letter_code
_entity_poly.pdbx_strand_id
1 'polypeptide(L)'
;MKNQIVASIAALPFALGTAFAGAGVANAAALTGEFHIASGVSIPGGISNIFLTQDSLTFQPIPTPVLVDPDPVNGGSFNGFNSALISEIISFSGNNVNNPFLDLGNSPTGPGIVMGAPDPSLTDGLNVFNLTEASYNLSQTGANVSVDVALWGYFESANGHTSKGAGSLTFQIINDTVASVESQLASGETIGDITFSGGLFASTPEPTVLFGLGVVTAGLVASRRQKNS
;
A
#
# COMPACT_ATOMS: atom_id res chain seq x y z
N MET A 1 -42.05 -64.04 8.92
CA MET A 1 -40.79 -63.28 8.84
C MET A 1 -40.48 -62.97 7.39
N LYS A 2 -40.16 -61.69 7.11
CA LYS A 2 -39.24 -61.16 6.09
C LYS A 2 -39.65 -61.22 4.59
N ASN A 3 -40.35 -60.15 4.19
CA ASN A 3 -39.96 -59.12 3.21
C ASN A 3 -39.05 -59.51 2.03
N GLN A 4 -39.73 -59.68 0.89
CA GLN A 4 -39.61 -58.92 -0.36
C GLN A 4 -38.23 -58.35 -0.78
N ILE A 5 -37.74 -58.98 -1.85
CA ILE A 5 -37.37 -58.43 -3.17
C ILE A 5 -36.30 -57.33 -3.21
N VAL A 6 -35.15 -57.80 -3.66
CA VAL A 6 -34.05 -57.12 -4.34
C VAL A 6 -34.54 -56.42 -5.62
N ALA A 7 -34.09 -55.18 -5.86
CA ALA A 7 -33.78 -54.71 -7.21
C ALA A 7 -32.69 -53.62 -7.15
N SER A 8 -31.57 -54.00 -7.73
CA SER A 8 -30.30 -53.30 -7.96
C SER A 8 -30.39 -52.10 -8.90
N ILE A 9 -29.65 -51.03 -8.61
CA ILE A 9 -29.00 -50.19 -9.64
C ILE A 9 -27.50 -50.11 -9.33
N ALA A 10 -26.75 -50.32 -10.39
CA ALA A 10 -25.32 -50.55 -10.47
C ALA A 10 -24.46 -49.33 -10.15
N ALA A 11 -23.28 -49.64 -9.61
CA ALA A 11 -21.95 -49.06 -9.87
C ALA A 11 -21.85 -47.61 -10.39
N LEU A 12 -21.09 -46.79 -9.67
CA LEU A 12 -19.68 -46.50 -10.01
C LEU A 12 -19.00 -45.72 -8.87
N PRO A 13 -17.68 -45.91 -8.68
CA PRO A 13 -16.92 -45.32 -7.59
C PRO A 13 -16.46 -43.91 -7.98
N PHE A 14 -16.69 -42.93 -7.10
CA PHE A 14 -15.90 -41.71 -7.14
C PHE A 14 -15.10 -41.61 -5.85
N ALA A 15 -13.83 -42.05 -5.97
CA ALA A 15 -12.76 -41.55 -5.16
C ALA A 15 -12.68 -40.03 -5.35
N LEU A 16 -13.20 -39.26 -4.40
CA LEU A 16 -12.89 -37.85 -4.21
C LEU A 16 -12.60 -37.65 -2.72
N GLY A 17 -11.40 -38.07 -2.34
CA GLY A 17 -10.86 -37.88 -1.00
C GLY A 17 -9.34 -37.91 -0.97
N THR A 18 -8.68 -37.70 -2.10
CA THR A 18 -7.24 -37.43 -2.18
C THR A 18 -7.05 -36.10 -2.86
N ALA A 19 -7.13 -35.01 -2.08
CA ALA A 19 -6.44 -33.73 -2.30
C ALA A 19 -6.94 -32.66 -1.30
N PHE A 20 -6.82 -32.94 0.00
CA PHE A 20 -6.27 -31.88 0.86
C PHE A 20 -4.81 -32.32 1.04
N ALA A 21 -3.93 -32.02 0.08
CA ALA A 21 -3.10 -30.81 0.15
C ALA A 21 -2.65 -30.63 1.61
N GLY A 22 -1.52 -31.19 2.04
CA GLY A 22 -0.23 -30.93 1.44
C GLY A 22 0.11 -29.46 1.68
N ALA A 23 0.97 -29.24 2.69
CA ALA A 23 1.70 -28.01 2.99
C ALA A 23 0.89 -26.80 3.51
N GLY A 24 1.37 -26.25 4.62
CA GLY A 24 0.93 -24.96 5.14
C GLY A 24 1.33 -23.81 4.22
N VAL A 25 0.54 -23.59 3.18
CA VAL A 25 0.39 -22.25 2.62
C VAL A 25 -0.51 -21.50 3.60
N ALA A 26 0.11 -20.77 4.53
CA ALA A 26 -0.54 -19.62 5.14
C ALA A 26 -1.21 -18.86 3.99
N ASN A 27 -2.52 -18.65 4.09
CA ASN A 27 -3.32 -18.01 3.06
C ASN A 27 -2.70 -16.64 2.79
N ALA A 28 -1.91 -16.56 1.73
CA ALA A 28 -1.01 -15.44 1.51
C ALA A 28 -1.91 -14.29 1.04
N ALA A 29 -2.19 -13.35 1.94
CA ALA A 29 -3.17 -12.30 1.74
C ALA A 29 -2.53 -11.04 1.17
N ALA A 30 -3.34 -10.17 0.56
CA ALA A 30 -2.92 -8.82 0.20
C ALA A 30 -2.51 -8.03 1.45
N LEU A 31 -1.64 -7.04 1.28
CA LEU A 31 -1.23 -6.17 2.37
C LEU A 31 -2.43 -5.34 2.86
N THR A 32 -2.73 -5.41 4.15
CA THR A 32 -3.76 -4.60 4.80
C THR A 32 -3.26 -3.99 6.11
N GLY A 33 -3.83 -2.84 6.46
CA GLY A 33 -3.52 -2.06 7.66
C GLY A 33 -3.12 -0.62 7.36
N GLU A 34 -2.48 0.03 8.34
CA GLU A 34 -2.06 1.43 8.31
C GLU A 34 -0.61 1.58 8.80
N PHE A 35 0.16 2.49 8.20
CA PHE A 35 1.50 2.82 8.66
C PHE A 35 1.82 4.29 8.41
N HIS A 36 2.64 4.87 9.29
CA HIS A 36 3.24 6.17 9.08
C HIS A 36 4.60 6.02 8.42
N ILE A 37 5.01 7.07 7.72
CA ILE A 37 6.40 7.20 7.28
C ILE A 37 7.02 8.50 7.78
N ALA A 38 8.32 8.45 8.02
CA ALA A 38 9.14 9.59 8.38
C ALA A 38 10.47 9.55 7.62
N SER A 39 11.22 10.65 7.64
CA SER A 39 12.51 10.74 6.97
C SER A 39 13.44 9.60 7.40
N GLY A 40 13.99 8.89 6.40
CA GLY A 40 15.10 7.97 6.61
C GLY A 40 16.45 8.66 6.43
N VAL A 41 17.51 7.86 6.57
CA VAL A 41 18.89 8.31 6.38
C VAL A 41 19.60 7.34 5.46
N SER A 42 20.24 7.89 4.42
CA SER A 42 21.22 7.16 3.63
C SER A 42 22.62 7.46 4.16
N ILE A 43 23.48 6.46 4.28
CA ILE A 43 24.89 6.66 4.66
C ILE A 43 25.77 6.17 3.51
N PRO A 44 26.60 7.04 2.89
CA PRO A 44 26.96 8.41 3.28
C PRO A 44 26.01 9.52 2.77
N GLY A 45 24.87 9.18 2.16
CA GLY A 45 24.00 10.08 1.39
C GLY A 45 23.23 11.18 2.16
N GLY A 46 23.19 11.15 3.49
CA GLY A 46 22.50 12.15 4.31
C GLY A 46 20.97 11.98 4.35
N ILE A 47 20.29 13.09 4.66
CA ILE A 47 18.83 13.22 4.71
C ILE A 47 18.34 13.62 3.31
N SER A 48 17.17 13.15 2.92
CA SER A 48 16.63 13.45 1.60
C SER A 48 16.25 14.91 1.41
N ASN A 49 16.61 15.47 0.25
CA ASN A 49 16.12 16.74 -0.26
C ASN A 49 14.91 16.50 -1.15
N ILE A 50 13.96 17.43 -1.13
CA ILE A 50 12.73 17.33 -1.92
C ILE A 50 12.59 18.60 -2.76
N PHE A 51 12.19 18.41 -4.01
CA PHE A 51 12.00 19.47 -4.99
C PHE A 51 10.59 19.40 -5.53
N LEU A 52 9.87 20.51 -5.46
CA LEU A 52 8.51 20.67 -5.99
C LEU A 52 8.56 21.51 -7.26
N THR A 53 7.94 21.01 -8.32
CA THR A 53 7.54 21.79 -9.50
C THR A 53 6.04 21.76 -9.62
N GLN A 54 5.48 22.55 -10.54
CA GLN A 54 4.04 22.55 -10.79
C GLN A 54 3.51 21.14 -11.11
N ASP A 55 4.34 20.33 -11.77
CA ASP A 55 3.97 19.05 -12.36
C ASP A 55 4.57 17.85 -11.64
N SER A 56 5.49 18.03 -10.69
CA SER A 56 6.16 16.90 -10.05
C SER A 56 6.72 17.16 -8.65
N LEU A 57 6.91 16.08 -7.90
CA LEU A 57 7.70 16.04 -6.67
C LEU A 57 8.85 15.05 -6.82
N THR A 58 10.08 15.54 -6.66
CA THR A 58 11.30 14.74 -6.79
C THR A 58 12.01 14.61 -5.46
N PHE A 59 12.47 13.39 -5.14
CA PHE A 59 13.26 13.08 -3.95
C PHE A 59 14.72 12.89 -4.33
N GLN A 60 15.66 13.29 -3.47
CA GLN A 60 17.08 13.04 -3.64
C GLN A 60 17.72 12.64 -2.31
N PRO A 61 18.51 11.56 -2.24
CA PRO A 61 18.92 10.68 -3.34
C PRO A 61 17.77 9.80 -3.87
N ILE A 62 17.90 9.25 -5.08
CA ILE A 62 17.00 8.22 -5.60
C ILE A 62 17.76 6.88 -5.59
N PRO A 63 17.22 5.82 -4.97
CA PRO A 63 16.02 5.81 -4.13
C PRO A 63 16.20 6.54 -2.78
N THR A 64 15.12 7.13 -2.25
CA THR A 64 15.09 7.85 -0.96
C THR A 64 14.63 6.93 0.16
N PRO A 65 15.42 6.73 1.23
CA PRO A 65 14.99 5.93 2.37
C PRO A 65 13.97 6.66 3.23
N VAL A 66 12.98 5.91 3.69
CA VAL A 66 12.00 6.35 4.69
C VAL A 66 11.88 5.30 5.79
N LEU A 67 11.63 5.78 7.01
CA LEU A 67 11.16 4.97 8.11
C LEU A 67 9.73 4.52 7.82
N VAL A 68 9.40 3.27 8.12
CA VAL A 68 8.01 2.78 8.21
C VAL A 68 7.70 2.51 9.67
N ASP A 69 6.66 3.14 10.19
CA ASP A 69 6.15 2.95 11.55
C ASP A 69 4.70 2.45 11.49
N PRO A 70 4.50 1.12 11.51
CA PRO A 70 3.16 0.53 11.47
C PRO A 70 2.31 0.94 12.67
N ASP A 71 1.03 1.20 12.45
CA ASP A 71 0.14 1.51 13.56
C ASP A 71 0.03 0.31 14.52
N PRO A 72 0.19 0.48 15.84
CA PRO A 72 0.21 -0.65 16.78
C PRO A 72 -1.14 -1.37 16.90
N VAL A 73 -2.24 -0.73 16.50
CA VAL A 73 -3.60 -1.27 16.56
C VAL A 73 -4.09 -1.69 15.18
N ASN A 74 -3.86 -0.87 14.17
CA ASN A 74 -4.38 -1.01 12.81
C ASN A 74 -3.30 -1.44 11.79
N GLY A 75 -2.06 -1.66 12.20
CA GLY A 75 -0.93 -1.94 11.29
C GLY A 75 -1.06 -3.22 10.49
N GLY A 76 -1.85 -4.18 10.96
CA GLY A 76 -2.19 -5.38 10.22
C GLY A 76 -0.96 -6.13 9.70
N SER A 77 -0.91 -6.36 8.39
CA SER A 77 0.22 -7.01 7.73
C SER A 77 1.47 -6.13 7.60
N PHE A 78 1.35 -4.82 7.78
CA PHE A 78 2.48 -3.90 7.68
C PHE A 78 3.43 -3.96 8.88
N ASN A 79 3.02 -4.62 9.98
CA ASN A 79 3.84 -4.85 11.17
C ASN A 79 5.18 -5.57 10.91
N GLY A 80 5.34 -6.19 9.74
CA GLY A 80 6.60 -6.83 9.33
C GLY A 80 7.66 -5.86 8.79
N PHE A 81 7.29 -4.61 8.50
CA PHE A 81 8.16 -3.63 7.85
C PHE A 81 8.61 -2.54 8.83
N ASN A 82 9.82 -2.02 8.62
CA ASN A 82 10.37 -0.91 9.41
C ASN A 82 10.99 0.20 8.53
N SER A 83 11.08 -0.03 7.22
CA SER A 83 11.74 0.85 6.26
C SER A 83 11.11 0.69 4.88
N ALA A 84 11.26 1.71 4.05
CA ALA A 84 10.94 1.63 2.63
C ALA A 84 11.90 2.48 1.80
N LEU A 85 11.89 2.24 0.50
CA LEU A 85 12.54 3.11 -0.49
C LEU A 85 11.49 3.79 -1.37
N ILE A 86 11.57 5.11 -1.47
CA ILE A 86 10.88 5.90 -2.49
C ILE A 86 11.76 5.90 -3.74
N SER A 87 11.32 5.20 -4.77
CA SER A 87 12.17 4.92 -5.93
C SER A 87 12.01 5.92 -7.08
N GLU A 88 10.98 6.75 -7.07
CA GLU A 88 10.55 7.50 -8.26
C GLU A 88 10.05 8.91 -7.95
N ILE A 89 9.93 9.69 -9.03
CA ILE A 89 9.32 11.03 -9.05
C ILE A 89 7.80 10.86 -9.02
N ILE A 90 7.12 11.65 -8.20
CA ILE A 90 5.66 11.76 -8.26
C ILE A 90 5.33 12.75 -9.38
N SER A 91 4.55 12.32 -10.37
CA SER A 91 4.00 13.21 -11.40
C SER A 91 2.57 13.64 -11.03
N PHE A 92 2.29 14.93 -11.15
CA PHE A 92 0.97 15.53 -11.01
C PHE A 92 0.30 15.79 -12.37
N SER A 93 1.09 15.81 -13.46
CA SER A 93 0.60 16.02 -14.82
C SER A 93 0.66 14.73 -15.64
N GLY A 94 -0.48 14.07 -15.82
CA GLY A 94 -0.64 12.92 -16.71
C GLY A 94 -0.51 11.54 -16.07
N ASN A 95 -0.84 10.50 -16.84
CA ASN A 95 -0.99 9.11 -16.36
C ASN A 95 0.33 8.32 -16.31
N ASN A 96 1.49 8.96 -16.48
CA ASN A 96 2.77 8.26 -16.45
C ASN A 96 3.30 8.26 -15.02
N VAL A 97 3.10 7.13 -14.34
CA VAL A 97 3.68 6.87 -13.03
C VAL A 97 4.68 5.72 -13.18
N ASN A 98 5.94 5.95 -12.84
CA ASN A 98 6.92 4.89 -12.74
C ASN A 98 6.69 4.14 -11.42
N ASN A 99 6.61 2.82 -11.51
CA ASN A 99 6.31 1.94 -10.40
C ASN A 99 7.41 0.89 -10.23
N PRO A 100 7.68 0.44 -8.99
CA PRO A 100 6.95 0.78 -7.75
C PRO A 100 7.33 2.14 -7.15
N PHE A 101 6.38 2.83 -6.51
CA PHE A 101 6.64 4.09 -5.80
C PHE A 101 7.31 3.85 -4.45
N LEU A 102 6.77 2.92 -3.65
CA LEU A 102 7.40 2.43 -2.41
C LEU A 102 7.73 0.96 -2.54
N ASP A 103 8.92 0.59 -2.06
CA ASP A 103 9.34 -0.80 -1.84
C ASP A 103 9.52 -1.02 -0.32
N LEU A 104 8.65 -1.83 0.30
CA LEU A 104 8.58 -2.01 1.76
C LEU A 104 9.43 -3.20 2.21
N GLY A 105 10.24 -2.97 3.24
CA GLY A 105 11.07 -4.03 3.80
C GLY A 105 11.42 -3.84 5.26
N ASN A 106 12.39 -4.63 5.69
CA ASN A 106 12.85 -4.66 7.07
C ASN A 106 14.38 -4.53 7.09
N SER A 107 14.84 -3.28 7.23
CA SER A 107 16.27 -2.98 7.31
C SER A 107 16.85 -3.59 8.58
N PRO A 108 17.89 -4.44 8.48
CA PRO A 108 18.58 -5.01 9.62
C PRO A 108 19.53 -4.00 10.28
N THR A 109 19.82 -2.89 9.60
CA THR A 109 20.72 -1.84 10.14
C THR A 109 20.00 -0.86 11.06
N GLY A 110 18.68 -0.83 11.01
CA GLY A 110 17.81 -0.01 11.84
C GLY A 110 16.66 0.58 11.03
N PRO A 111 15.54 0.92 11.67
CA PRO A 111 14.40 1.53 10.99
C PRO A 111 14.79 2.80 10.21
N GLY A 112 14.43 2.87 8.93
CA GLY A 112 14.70 4.01 8.05
C GLY A 112 16.18 4.25 7.71
N ILE A 113 17.09 3.35 8.06
CA ILE A 113 18.52 3.49 7.78
C ILE A 113 18.91 2.58 6.61
N VAL A 114 19.60 3.16 5.61
CA VAL A 114 20.18 2.42 4.48
C VAL A 114 21.67 2.74 4.36
N MET A 115 22.50 1.69 4.31
CA MET A 115 23.96 1.77 4.36
C MET A 115 24.60 1.41 3.02
N GLY A 116 25.09 2.41 2.27
CA GLY A 116 26.00 2.26 1.14
C GLY A 116 25.43 1.55 -0.09
N ALA A 117 25.27 0.22 0.00
CA ALA A 117 24.59 -0.58 -1.01
C ALA A 117 23.08 -0.62 -0.72
N PRO A 118 22.22 -0.74 -1.76
CA PRO A 118 20.80 -0.94 -1.53
C PRO A 118 20.60 -2.22 -0.72
N ASP A 119 19.84 -2.10 0.36
CA ASP A 119 19.44 -3.26 1.15
C ASP A 119 18.62 -4.19 0.24
N PRO A 120 19.00 -5.46 0.08
CA PRO A 120 18.24 -6.39 -0.76
C PRO A 120 16.79 -6.54 -0.34
N SER A 121 16.48 -6.34 0.96
CA SER A 121 15.11 -6.38 1.47
C SER A 121 14.28 -5.14 1.14
N LEU A 122 14.91 -4.08 0.62
CA LEU A 122 14.26 -2.82 0.25
C LEU A 122 14.33 -2.55 -1.26
N THR A 123 14.88 -3.49 -2.03
CA THR A 123 15.05 -3.40 -3.49
C THR A 123 14.71 -4.72 -4.19
N ASP A 124 13.97 -5.61 -3.52
CA ASP A 124 13.55 -6.89 -4.09
C ASP A 124 12.31 -6.78 -4.98
N GLY A 125 11.65 -5.60 -5.00
CA GLY A 125 10.41 -5.39 -5.74
C GLY A 125 9.24 -6.17 -5.15
N LEU A 126 9.31 -6.57 -3.88
CA LEU A 126 8.27 -7.28 -3.17
C LEU A 126 7.61 -6.34 -2.15
N ASN A 127 6.32 -6.55 -1.86
CA ASN A 127 5.60 -5.72 -0.90
C ASN A 127 5.62 -4.23 -1.28
N VAL A 128 5.26 -3.94 -2.53
CA VAL A 128 5.38 -2.61 -3.10
C VAL A 128 4.07 -1.83 -2.99
N PHE A 129 4.16 -0.50 -3.03
CA PHE A 129 3.03 0.36 -3.37
C PHE A 129 3.20 0.91 -4.79
N ASN A 130 2.29 0.51 -5.67
CA ASN A 130 2.20 0.99 -7.03
C ASN A 130 1.27 2.21 -7.08
N LEU A 131 1.83 3.38 -7.34
CA LEU A 131 1.13 4.65 -7.46
C LEU A 131 0.40 4.72 -8.81
N THR A 132 -0.85 5.16 -8.79
CA THR A 132 -1.65 5.35 -10.01
C THR A 132 -2.03 6.80 -10.23
N GLU A 133 -2.20 7.55 -9.14
CA GLU A 133 -2.60 8.96 -9.20
C GLU A 133 -2.00 9.69 -8.01
N ALA A 134 -1.60 10.93 -8.24
CA ALA A 134 -1.18 11.84 -7.19
C ALA A 134 -1.68 13.25 -7.48
N SER A 135 -1.95 14.00 -6.42
CA SER A 135 -2.23 15.43 -6.49
C SER A 135 -1.65 16.11 -5.27
N TYR A 136 -1.43 17.42 -5.35
CA TYR A 136 -1.01 18.20 -4.19
C TYR A 136 -1.91 19.40 -3.99
N ASN A 137 -1.97 19.87 -2.75
CA ASN A 137 -2.58 21.13 -2.38
C ASN A 137 -1.60 21.94 -1.53
N LEU A 138 -1.70 23.25 -1.63
CA LEU A 138 -0.95 24.19 -0.82
C LEU A 138 -1.88 24.78 0.25
N SER A 139 -1.39 24.87 1.48
CA SER A 139 -2.14 25.52 2.56
C SER A 139 -1.23 26.38 3.42
N GLN A 140 -1.77 27.51 3.90
CA GLN A 140 -1.02 28.42 4.76
C GLN A 140 -1.06 27.92 6.21
N THR A 141 0.11 27.73 6.82
CA THR A 141 0.26 27.37 8.24
C THR A 141 1.14 28.38 8.95
N GLY A 142 0.52 29.39 9.58
CA GLY A 142 1.27 30.51 10.17
C GLY A 142 2.09 31.23 9.11
N ALA A 143 3.40 31.38 9.34
CA ALA A 143 4.35 31.98 8.40
C ALA A 143 4.93 31.00 7.36
N ASN A 144 4.40 29.78 7.30
CA ASN A 144 4.90 28.71 6.44
C ASN A 144 3.81 28.23 5.48
N VAL A 145 4.22 27.52 4.43
CA VAL A 145 3.32 26.83 3.51
C VAL A 145 3.45 25.33 3.70
N SER A 146 2.32 24.65 3.92
CA SER A 146 2.23 23.20 3.86
C SER A 146 1.98 22.77 2.42
N VAL A 147 2.67 21.72 1.98
CA VAL A 147 2.40 21.00 0.73
C VAL A 147 1.85 19.63 1.11
N ASP A 148 0.57 19.40 0.85
CA ASP A 148 -0.10 18.15 1.16
C ASP A 148 -0.29 17.36 -0.14
N VAL A 149 0.41 16.24 -0.27
CA VAL A 149 0.37 15.37 -1.45
C VAL A 149 -0.50 14.17 -1.15
N ALA A 150 -1.61 14.03 -1.86
CA ALA A 150 -2.46 12.84 -1.81
C ALA A 150 -2.01 11.83 -2.87
N LEU A 151 -1.96 10.56 -2.48
CA LEU A 151 -1.48 9.44 -3.26
C LEU A 151 -2.54 8.34 -3.31
N TRP A 152 -2.80 7.79 -4.49
CA TRP A 152 -3.70 6.66 -4.67
C TRP A 152 -3.04 5.59 -5.51
N GLY A 153 -3.28 4.33 -5.14
CA GLY A 153 -2.63 3.21 -5.78
C GLY A 153 -3.06 1.87 -5.20
N TYR A 154 -2.17 0.89 -5.33
CA TYR A 154 -2.38 -0.46 -4.86
C TYR A 154 -1.12 -0.96 -4.15
N PHE A 155 -1.32 -1.63 -3.01
CA PHE A 155 -0.26 -2.46 -2.44
C PHE A 155 -0.25 -3.81 -3.14
N GLU A 156 0.94 -4.33 -3.44
CA GLU A 156 1.16 -5.67 -3.98
C GLU A 156 2.11 -6.42 -3.04
N SER A 157 1.62 -7.47 -2.37
CA SER A 157 2.46 -8.31 -1.51
C SER A 157 3.42 -9.16 -2.34
N ALA A 158 4.47 -9.69 -1.69
CA ALA A 158 5.48 -10.57 -2.29
C ALA A 158 4.94 -11.78 -3.08
N ASN A 159 3.68 -12.16 -2.87
CA ASN A 159 2.98 -13.27 -3.51
C ASN A 159 2.05 -12.83 -4.67
N GLY A 160 2.09 -11.55 -5.06
CA GLY A 160 1.28 -10.96 -6.14
C GLY A 160 -0.17 -10.62 -5.77
N HIS A 161 -0.57 -10.69 -4.50
CA HIS A 161 -1.91 -10.25 -4.09
C HIS A 161 -1.96 -8.74 -3.93
N THR A 162 -3.00 -8.14 -4.50
CA THR A 162 -3.17 -6.69 -4.49
C THR A 162 -4.28 -6.24 -3.53
N SER A 163 -4.07 -5.11 -2.87
CA SER A 163 -5.14 -4.36 -2.18
C SER A 163 -5.10 -2.91 -2.61
N LYS A 164 -6.26 -2.26 -2.65
CA LYS A 164 -6.30 -0.81 -2.86
C LYS A 164 -5.64 -0.10 -1.69
N GLY A 165 -4.89 0.95 -1.98
CA GLY A 165 -4.23 1.76 -0.97
C GLY A 165 -4.33 3.25 -1.29
N ALA A 166 -4.24 4.04 -0.23
CA ALA A 166 -4.09 5.48 -0.34
C ALA A 166 -3.00 5.93 0.64
N GLY A 167 -2.39 7.06 0.35
CA GLY A 167 -1.46 7.71 1.26
C GLY A 167 -1.51 9.22 1.16
N SER A 168 -0.90 9.88 2.12
CA SER A 168 -0.67 11.31 2.12
C SER A 168 0.75 11.61 2.59
N LEU A 169 1.43 12.51 1.91
CA LEU A 169 2.72 13.06 2.32
C LEU A 169 2.56 14.54 2.62
N THR A 170 3.20 15.03 3.67
CA THR A 170 3.20 16.46 4.01
C THR A 170 4.62 17.02 4.01
N PHE A 171 4.79 18.18 3.38
CA PHE A 171 6.03 18.95 3.35
C PHE A 171 5.78 20.38 3.84
N GLN A 172 6.86 21.07 4.22
CA GLN A 172 6.82 22.44 4.70
C GLN A 172 7.83 23.32 3.96
N ILE A 173 7.37 24.49 3.55
CA ILE A 173 8.17 25.60 3.05
C ILE A 173 8.13 26.70 4.11
N ILE A 174 9.30 27.09 4.62
CA ILE A 174 9.39 27.98 5.78
C ILE A 174 9.49 29.44 5.32
N ASN A 175 8.80 30.36 6.02
CA ASN A 175 8.85 31.80 5.76
C ASN A 175 8.37 32.21 4.35
N ASP A 176 7.31 31.57 3.86
CA ASP A 176 6.73 31.87 2.56
C ASP A 176 5.19 31.95 2.64
N THR A 177 4.57 32.35 1.53
CA THR A 177 3.12 32.46 1.37
C THR A 177 2.63 31.59 0.23
N VAL A 178 1.42 31.04 0.36
CA VAL A 178 0.81 30.22 -0.71
C VAL A 178 0.81 30.96 -2.04
N ALA A 179 0.46 32.26 -2.05
CA ALA A 179 0.41 33.05 -3.28
C ALA A 179 1.78 33.21 -3.96
N SER A 180 2.87 33.31 -3.18
CA SER A 180 4.24 33.39 -3.71
C SER A 180 4.64 32.04 -4.31
N VAL A 181 4.45 30.96 -3.56
CA VAL A 181 4.71 29.57 -3.99
C VAL A 181 3.93 29.27 -5.28
N GLU A 182 2.63 29.55 -5.33
CA GLU A 182 1.81 29.36 -6.54
C GLU A 182 2.33 30.18 -7.73
N SER A 183 2.76 31.42 -7.49
CA SER A 183 3.33 32.27 -8.55
C SER A 183 4.63 31.70 -9.11
N GLN A 184 5.49 31.12 -8.26
CA GLN A 184 6.74 30.48 -8.68
C GLN A 184 6.47 29.19 -9.46
N LEU A 185 5.55 28.36 -8.97
CA LEU A 185 5.18 27.13 -9.68
C LEU A 185 4.57 27.45 -11.05
N ALA A 186 3.69 28.45 -11.12
CA ALA A 186 3.08 28.90 -12.38
C ALA A 186 4.08 29.54 -13.36
N SER A 187 5.23 30.06 -12.90
CA SER A 187 6.31 30.52 -13.76
C SER A 187 7.25 29.39 -14.22
N GLY A 188 7.00 28.16 -13.79
CA GLY A 188 7.84 27.00 -14.08
C GLY A 188 9.10 26.90 -13.20
N GLU A 189 9.14 27.63 -12.09
CA GLU A 189 10.24 27.52 -11.13
C GLU A 189 10.16 26.20 -10.33
N THR A 190 11.32 25.78 -9.82
CA THR A 190 11.44 24.65 -8.90
C THR A 190 11.65 25.18 -7.48
N ILE A 191 10.82 24.73 -6.55
CA ILE A 191 10.96 25.02 -5.14
C ILE A 191 11.77 23.90 -4.50
N GLY A 192 13.00 24.23 -4.11
CA GLY A 192 13.90 23.32 -3.40
C GLY A 192 13.80 23.45 -1.88
N ASP A 193 14.58 22.63 -1.18
CA ASP A 193 14.76 22.67 0.28
C ASP A 193 13.44 22.57 1.08
N ILE A 194 12.42 21.93 0.51
CA ILE A 194 11.17 21.70 1.25
C ILE A 194 11.39 20.57 2.27
N THR A 195 10.88 20.77 3.49
CA THR A 195 11.12 19.84 4.59
C THR A 195 10.03 18.77 4.65
N PHE A 196 10.40 17.49 4.57
CA PHE A 196 9.46 16.40 4.79
C PHE A 196 9.01 16.32 6.25
N SER A 197 7.69 16.35 6.47
CA SER A 197 7.08 16.31 7.81
C SER A 197 6.54 14.93 8.19
N GLY A 198 6.37 14.04 7.21
CA GLY A 198 5.88 12.69 7.39
C GLY A 198 4.79 12.31 6.40
N GLY A 199 4.33 11.08 6.50
CA GLY A 199 3.22 10.58 5.72
C GLY A 199 2.43 9.50 6.43
N LEU A 200 1.25 9.21 5.91
CA LEU A 200 0.36 8.15 6.37
C LEU A 200 -0.09 7.35 5.15
N PHE A 201 -0.10 6.03 5.28
CA PHE A 201 -0.56 5.11 4.26
C PHE A 201 -1.53 4.11 4.86
N ALA A 202 -2.54 3.72 4.09
CA ALA A 202 -3.55 2.77 4.52
C ALA A 202 -4.05 1.94 3.35
N SER A 203 -4.29 0.64 3.59
CA SER A 203 -5.12 -0.16 2.69
C SER A 203 -6.57 0.27 2.79
N THR A 204 -7.25 0.51 1.68
CA THR A 204 -8.68 0.82 1.69
C THR A 204 -9.49 -0.47 1.60
N PRO A 205 -10.51 -0.69 2.46
CA PRO A 205 -11.34 -1.88 2.39
C PRO A 205 -11.99 -2.02 1.02
N GLU A 206 -11.81 -3.18 0.38
CA GLU A 206 -12.60 -3.50 -0.80
C GLU A 206 -14.05 -3.81 -0.37
N PRO A 207 -15.10 -3.33 -1.08
CA PRO A 207 -16.51 -3.56 -0.71
C PRO A 207 -16.98 -5.03 -0.69
N THR A 208 -16.10 -6.01 -0.81
CA THR A 208 -16.42 -7.36 -1.29
C THR A 208 -16.89 -8.33 -0.19
N VAL A 209 -16.68 -8.02 1.09
CA VAL A 209 -17.05 -8.92 2.20
C VAL A 209 -18.54 -8.87 2.55
N LEU A 210 -19.26 -7.79 2.23
CA LEU A 210 -20.70 -7.71 2.53
C LEU A 210 -21.57 -8.59 1.62
N PHE A 211 -21.14 -8.84 0.38
CA PHE A 211 -21.90 -9.67 -0.55
C PHE A 211 -21.78 -11.18 -0.25
N GLY A 212 -20.64 -11.64 0.29
CA GLY A 212 -20.44 -13.05 0.64
C GLY A 212 -21.32 -13.55 1.79
N LEU A 213 -21.57 -12.71 2.80
CA LEU A 213 -22.44 -13.05 3.94
C LEU A 213 -23.94 -12.93 3.61
N GLY A 214 -24.31 -12.04 2.67
CA GLY A 214 -25.69 -11.90 2.18
C GLY A 214 -26.19 -13.12 1.40
N VAL A 215 -25.32 -13.79 0.65
CA VAL A 215 -25.69 -14.98 -0.15
C VAL A 215 -25.83 -16.22 0.74
N VAL A 216 -25.02 -16.38 1.78
CA VAL A 216 -25.11 -17.52 2.71
C VAL A 216 -26.40 -17.46 3.56
N THR A 217 -26.84 -16.25 3.94
CA THR A 217 -28.12 -16.06 4.64
C THR A 217 -29.34 -16.29 3.74
N ALA A 218 -29.30 -15.86 2.47
CA ALA A 218 -30.35 -16.16 1.49
C ALA A 218 -30.45 -17.67 1.19
N GLY A 219 -29.32 -18.37 1.10
CA GLY A 219 -29.27 -19.82 0.88
C GLY A 219 -29.85 -20.64 2.05
N LEU A 220 -29.60 -20.23 3.29
CA LEU A 220 -30.15 -20.90 4.49
C LEU A 220 -31.66 -20.68 4.65
N VAL A 221 -32.19 -19.52 4.26
CA VAL A 221 -33.65 -19.25 4.29
C VAL A 221 -34.37 -20.00 3.16
N ALA A 222 -33.78 -20.09 1.97
CA ALA A 222 -34.36 -20.87 0.86
C ALA A 222 -34.32 -22.39 1.14
N SER A 223 -33.24 -22.91 1.73
CA SER A 223 -33.11 -24.32 2.12
C SER A 223 -34.12 -24.76 3.18
N ARG A 224 -34.49 -23.87 4.12
CA ARG A 224 -35.53 -24.17 5.12
C ARG A 224 -36.95 -24.20 4.53
N ARG A 225 -37.22 -23.48 3.44
CA ARG A 225 -38.55 -23.49 2.78
C ARG A 225 -38.81 -24.76 1.95
N GLN A 226 -37.77 -25.39 1.40
CA GLN A 226 -37.95 -26.62 0.61
C GLN A 226 -38.13 -27.89 1.44
N LYS A 227 -37.91 -27.86 2.76
CA LYS A 227 -38.03 -29.05 3.62
C LYS A 227 -39.43 -29.24 4.23
N ASN A 228 -40.34 -28.29 4.02
CA ASN A 228 -41.71 -28.28 4.57
C ASN A 228 -42.81 -28.27 3.48
N SER A 229 -42.49 -28.66 2.25
CA SER A 229 -43.48 -29.01 1.21
C SER A 229 -43.29 -30.46 0.80
#